data_AF-A0A3M1BSW3-F1
#
_entry.id   AF-A0A3M1BSW3-F1
#
_cell.length_a   1.000
_cell.length_b   1.000
_cell.length_c   1.000
_cell.angle_alpha   90.00
_cell.angle_beta   90.00
_cell.angle_gamma   90.00
#
_symmetry.space_group_name_H-M   'P 1'
#
loop_
_entity.id
_entity.type
_entity.pdbx_description
1 polymer ?
#
loop_
_entity_poly.entity_id
_entity_poly.type
_entity_poly.pdbx_seq_one_letter_code
_entity_poly.pdbx_strand_id
1 'polypeptide(L)'
;MWFINREEELKRLERGVLSGESFVLIAPRRYGKTTLIKRLMNQLNGQTINFYIDLMPYSDSPQSLMEHMLEQFLKELGVAEGIKRFVKGLSLKARAVFEEFGVELELISEKRDPLLELSKVLDIPQRIAQKKDRRVLVAYDEFGELYREKDRLVKLFRSVIQHHDRVSYIFAGSQESLM
;
A
#
# COMPACT_ATOMS: atom_id res chain seq x y z
N MET A 1 12.38 -8.09 20.20
CA MET A 1 12.04 -6.69 20.55
C MET A 1 10.72 -6.72 21.27
N TRP A 2 10.70 -6.40 22.57
CA TRP A 2 9.55 -6.63 23.43
C TRP A 2 8.48 -5.55 23.19
N PHE A 3 7.25 -5.99 22.88
CA PHE A 3 6.08 -5.15 22.64
C PHE A 3 5.43 -4.78 23.98
N ILE A 4 6.12 -3.99 24.80
CA ILE A 4 5.61 -3.56 26.10
C ILE A 4 4.85 -2.24 25.87
N ASN A 5 3.61 -2.17 26.35
CA ASN A 5 2.76 -0.96 26.37
C ASN A 5 2.16 -0.47 25.03
N ARG A 6 1.91 -1.36 24.06
CA ARG A 6 1.23 -1.01 22.78
C ARG A 6 -0.06 -1.79 22.50
N GLU A 7 -0.60 -2.50 23.47
CA GLU A 7 -1.84 -3.26 23.28
C GLU A 7 -3.06 -2.36 23.04
N GLU A 8 -3.19 -1.27 23.80
CA GLU A 8 -4.28 -0.31 23.60
C GLU A 8 -4.16 0.44 22.27
N GLU A 9 -2.94 0.76 21.84
CA GLU A 9 -2.67 1.32 20.51
C GLU A 9 -3.08 0.35 19.40
N LEU A 10 -2.72 -0.92 19.53
CA LEU A 10 -3.08 -1.97 18.58
C LEU A 10 -4.60 -2.17 18.50
N LYS A 11 -5.31 -2.23 19.64
CA LYS A 11 -6.78 -2.31 19.69
C LYS A 11 -7.46 -1.08 19.07
N ARG A 12 -6.87 0.11 19.24
CA ARG A 12 -7.38 1.33 18.61
C ARG A 12 -7.22 1.26 17.08
N LEU A 13 -6.05 0.85 16.60
CA LEU A 13 -5.79 0.66 15.17
C LEU A 13 -6.73 -0.40 14.58
N GLU A 14 -6.93 -1.53 15.26
CA GLU A 14 -7.82 -2.60 14.82
C GLU A 14 -9.25 -2.09 14.61
N ARG A 15 -9.84 -1.46 15.64
CA ARG A 15 -11.21 -0.92 15.55
C ARG A 15 -11.34 0.15 14.48
N GLY A 16 -10.37 1.06 14.40
CA GLY A 16 -10.37 2.13 13.41
C GLY A 16 -10.23 1.61 11.98
N VAL A 17 -9.33 0.67 11.74
CA VAL A 17 -9.18 0.05 10.41
C VAL A 17 -10.48 -0.63 10.01
N LEU A 18 -11.12 -1.38 10.91
CA LEU A 18 -12.40 -2.03 10.59
C LEU A 18 -13.54 -1.01 10.33
N SER A 19 -13.51 0.16 10.98
CA SER A 19 -14.46 1.26 10.75
C SER A 19 -14.14 2.12 9.51
N GLY A 20 -13.01 1.91 8.85
CA GLY A 20 -12.60 2.68 7.67
C GLY A 20 -11.73 3.90 7.98
N GLU A 21 -11.27 4.05 9.21
CA GLU A 21 -10.32 5.10 9.58
C GLU A 21 -8.93 4.82 9.03
N SER A 22 -8.17 5.89 8.82
CA SER A 22 -6.78 5.87 8.39
C SER A 22 -5.91 6.55 9.43
N PHE A 23 -4.67 6.07 9.58
CA PHE A 23 -3.77 6.46 10.66
C PHE A 23 -2.42 6.93 10.13
N VAL A 24 -1.82 7.87 10.84
CA VAL A 24 -0.41 8.24 10.66
C VAL A 24 0.37 7.72 11.87
N LEU A 25 1.38 6.89 11.63
CA LEU A 25 2.24 6.34 12.67
C LEU A 25 3.61 7.03 12.63
N ILE A 26 3.82 7.92 13.60
CA ILE A 26 5.07 8.66 13.74
C ILE A 26 5.79 8.17 15.00
N ALA A 27 7.02 7.68 14.83
CA ALA A 27 7.90 7.30 15.94
C ALA A 27 9.37 7.35 15.49
N PRO A 28 10.34 7.51 16.40
CA PRO A 28 11.76 7.49 16.04
C PRO A 28 12.18 6.16 15.39
N ARG A 29 13.34 6.14 14.71
CA ARG A 29 13.85 4.91 14.06
C ARG A 29 14.03 3.79 15.08
N ARG A 30 13.72 2.56 14.68
CA ARG A 30 13.81 1.35 15.52
C ARG A 30 12.88 1.36 16.76
N TYR A 31 11.74 2.07 16.72
CA TYR A 31 10.72 2.02 17.78
C TYR A 31 9.61 0.98 17.52
N GLY A 32 9.77 0.11 16.51
CA GLY A 32 8.87 -1.02 16.28
C GLY A 32 7.59 -0.72 15.47
N LYS A 33 7.54 0.37 14.68
CA LYS A 33 6.39 0.69 13.80
C LYS A 33 6.07 -0.45 12.84
N THR A 34 7.06 -0.92 12.09
CA THR A 34 6.92 -2.05 11.17
C THR A 34 6.42 -3.31 11.89
N THR A 35 6.90 -3.56 13.11
CA THR A 35 6.43 -4.68 13.94
C THR A 35 4.97 -4.51 14.35
N LEU A 36 4.55 -3.31 14.75
CA LEU A 36 3.16 -2.97 15.07
C LEU A 36 2.24 -3.17 13.86
N ILE A 37 2.63 -2.66 12.69
CA ILE A 37 1.88 -2.79 11.43
C ILE A 37 1.71 -4.27 11.07
N LYS A 38 2.80 -5.04 11.05
CA LYS A 38 2.75 -6.47 10.71
C LYS A 38 1.90 -7.26 11.71
N ARG A 39 1.95 -6.92 13.00
CA ARG A 39 1.11 -7.54 14.03
C ARG A 39 -0.37 -7.23 13.82
N LEU A 40 -0.70 -5.97 13.52
CA LEU A 40 -2.06 -5.55 13.19
C LEU A 40 -2.61 -6.30 11.97
N MET A 41 -1.84 -6.35 10.87
CA MET A 41 -2.23 -7.11 9.67
C MET A 41 -2.47 -8.58 9.99
N ASN A 42 -1.60 -9.20 10.79
CA ASN A 42 -1.80 -10.59 11.22
C ASN A 42 -3.09 -10.80 12.02
N GLN A 43 -3.48 -9.85 12.89
CA GLN A 43 -4.74 -9.94 13.64
C GLN A 43 -5.98 -9.72 12.75
N LEU A 44 -5.84 -8.88 11.74
CA LEU A 44 -6.90 -8.59 10.79
C LEU A 44 -6.98 -9.59 9.63
N ASN A 45 -6.09 -10.58 9.58
CA ASN A 45 -6.18 -11.66 8.59
C ASN A 45 -7.54 -12.36 8.68
N GLY A 46 -8.15 -12.58 7.52
CA GLY A 46 -9.53 -13.08 7.42
C GLY A 46 -10.61 -11.99 7.49
N GLN A 47 -10.33 -10.83 8.11
CA GLN A 47 -11.25 -9.70 8.17
C GLN A 47 -10.97 -8.68 7.05
N THR A 48 -9.70 -8.39 6.78
CA THR A 48 -9.27 -7.44 5.73
C THR A 48 -8.31 -8.10 4.74
N ILE A 49 -8.26 -7.59 3.51
CA ILE A 49 -7.16 -7.88 2.58
C ILE A 49 -6.05 -6.88 2.90
N ASN A 50 -4.83 -7.36 3.16
CA ASN A 50 -3.76 -6.54 3.70
C ASN A 50 -2.64 -6.36 2.66
N PHE A 51 -2.20 -5.13 2.47
CA PHE A 51 -1.04 -4.81 1.63
C PHE A 51 -0.02 -4.00 2.43
N TYR A 52 1.21 -4.52 2.54
CA TYR A 52 2.33 -3.81 3.13
C TYR A 52 3.28 -3.35 2.03
N ILE A 53 3.55 -2.04 1.98
CA ILE A 53 4.40 -1.40 0.98
C ILE A 53 5.50 -0.64 1.72
N ASP A 54 6.76 -1.01 1.49
CA ASP A 54 7.93 -0.28 2.01
C ASP A 54 8.41 0.69 0.93
N LEU A 55 8.29 1.99 1.19
CA LEU A 55 8.57 3.02 0.20
C LEU A 55 10.05 3.36 0.11
N MET A 56 10.86 3.01 1.10
CA MET A 56 12.26 3.42 1.20
C MET A 56 13.13 3.02 0.00
N PRO A 57 13.04 1.79 -0.55
CA PRO A 57 13.93 1.39 -1.64
C PRO A 57 13.50 1.89 -3.03
N TYR A 58 12.34 2.55 -3.15
CA TYR A 58 11.66 2.77 -4.44
C TYR A 58 11.14 4.20 -4.66
N SER A 59 11.51 5.15 -3.80
CA SER A 59 11.06 6.55 -3.86
C SER A 59 11.67 7.36 -5.01
N ASP A 60 12.73 6.86 -5.65
CA ASP A 60 13.54 7.61 -6.61
C ASP A 60 12.78 7.90 -7.93
N SER A 61 11.87 7.01 -8.33
CA SER A 61 11.07 7.18 -9.55
C SER A 61 9.63 6.63 -9.44
N PRO A 62 8.63 7.25 -10.11
CA PRO A 62 7.26 6.74 -10.14
C PRO A 62 7.17 5.31 -10.71
N GLN A 63 8.05 5.02 -11.67
CA GLN A 63 8.23 3.69 -12.26
C GLN A 63 8.63 2.66 -11.21
N SER A 64 9.68 2.99 -10.46
CA SER A 64 10.19 2.36 -9.25
C SER A 64 9.08 1.81 -8.36
N LEU A 65 8.32 2.80 -7.91
CA LEU A 65 7.24 2.66 -6.96
C LEU A 65 6.09 1.80 -7.50
N MET A 66 5.69 2.05 -8.74
CA MET A 66 4.61 1.31 -9.40
C MET A 66 4.93 -0.18 -9.51
N GLU A 67 6.13 -0.54 -9.98
CA GLU A 67 6.56 -1.94 -10.10
C GLU A 67 6.59 -2.63 -8.74
N HIS A 68 7.14 -1.96 -7.72
CA HIS A 68 7.16 -2.48 -6.36
C HIS A 68 5.75 -2.70 -5.80
N MET A 69 4.84 -1.75 -5.98
CA MET A 69 3.46 -1.85 -5.50
C MET A 69 2.72 -3.03 -6.15
N LEU A 70 2.83 -3.17 -7.47
CA LEU A 70 2.23 -4.29 -8.18
C LEU A 70 2.78 -5.64 -7.69
N GLU A 71 4.09 -5.71 -7.42
CA GLU A 71 4.72 -6.94 -6.92
C GLU A 71 4.21 -7.31 -5.54
N GLN A 72 4.10 -6.34 -4.63
CA GLN A 72 3.53 -6.59 -3.30
C GLN A 72 2.05 -6.98 -3.38
N PHE A 73 1.27 -6.35 -4.25
CA PHE A 73 -0.14 -6.72 -4.45
C PHE A 73 -0.27 -8.16 -4.93
N LEU A 74 0.47 -8.56 -5.96
CA LEU A 74 0.46 -9.94 -6.46
C LEU A 74 0.86 -10.94 -5.38
N LYS A 75 1.93 -10.63 -4.64
CA LYS A 75 2.44 -11.51 -3.58
C LYS A 75 1.39 -11.76 -2.51
N GLU A 76 0.72 -10.72 -2.02
CA GLU A 76 -0.34 -10.85 -1.02
C GLU A 76 -1.60 -11.54 -1.57
N LEU A 77 -1.83 -11.46 -2.89
CA LEU A 77 -2.88 -12.21 -3.58
C LEU A 77 -2.48 -13.66 -3.92
N GLY A 78 -1.32 -14.14 -3.47
CA GLY A 78 -0.88 -15.54 -3.64
C GLY A 78 -0.08 -15.81 -4.93
N VAL A 79 0.35 -14.77 -5.64
CA VAL A 79 1.22 -14.87 -6.81
C VAL A 79 2.63 -14.39 -6.45
N ALA A 80 3.50 -15.34 -6.14
CA ALA A 80 4.92 -15.06 -5.92
C ALA A 80 5.66 -15.03 -7.26
N GLU A 81 5.60 -13.90 -7.96
CA GLU A 81 6.37 -13.65 -9.18
C GLU A 81 7.00 -12.26 -9.15
N GLY A 82 8.28 -12.18 -9.54
CA GLY A 82 8.98 -10.91 -9.63
C GLY A 82 8.56 -10.16 -10.89
N ILE A 83 8.04 -8.94 -10.71
CA ILE A 83 7.70 -8.06 -11.83
C ILE A 83 8.98 -7.39 -12.32
N LYS A 84 9.39 -7.65 -13.57
CA LYS A 84 10.51 -6.95 -14.21
C LYS A 84 9.99 -6.22 -15.44
N ARG A 85 10.20 -4.90 -15.51
CA ARG A 85 9.85 -4.03 -16.65
C ARG A 85 8.35 -4.01 -16.93
N PHE A 86 7.61 -3.24 -16.12
CA PHE A 86 6.18 -2.92 -16.30
C PHE A 86 5.20 -4.09 -16.43
N VAL A 87 3.92 -3.74 -16.58
CA VAL A 87 2.77 -4.62 -16.88
C VAL A 87 2.94 -5.50 -18.13
N LYS A 88 3.84 -5.16 -19.06
CA LYS A 88 4.18 -6.06 -20.17
C LYS A 88 5.01 -7.26 -19.73
N GLY A 89 5.80 -7.11 -18.66
CA GLY A 89 6.53 -8.19 -18.02
C GLY A 89 5.68 -9.05 -17.08
N LEU A 90 4.39 -8.73 -16.90
CA LEU A 90 3.48 -9.56 -16.11
C LEU A 90 3.11 -10.83 -16.86
N SER A 91 3.27 -11.98 -16.19
CA SER A 91 2.80 -13.25 -16.70
C SER A 91 1.28 -13.27 -16.89
N LEU A 92 0.80 -14.20 -17.71
CA LEU A 92 -0.63 -14.48 -17.84
C LEU A 92 -1.28 -14.81 -16.49
N LYS A 93 -0.54 -15.45 -15.57
CA LYS A 93 -1.01 -15.76 -14.22
C LYS A 93 -1.24 -14.48 -13.40
N ALA A 94 -0.30 -13.55 -13.44
CA ALA A 94 -0.43 -12.27 -12.74
C ALA A 94 -1.61 -11.45 -13.29
N ARG A 95 -1.77 -11.40 -14.62
CA ARG A 95 -2.92 -10.75 -15.27
C ARG A 95 -4.25 -11.36 -14.85
N ALA A 96 -4.36 -12.68 -14.91
CA ALA A 96 -5.57 -13.41 -14.51
C ALA A 96 -5.94 -13.15 -13.04
N VAL A 97 -4.96 -13.05 -12.14
CA VAL A 97 -5.24 -12.70 -10.73
C VAL A 97 -5.77 -11.29 -10.62
N PHE A 98 -5.14 -10.29 -11.24
CA PHE A 98 -5.71 -8.94 -11.18
C PHE A 98 -7.12 -8.86 -11.79
N GLU A 99 -7.37 -9.54 -12.91
CA GLU A 99 -8.70 -9.62 -13.53
C GLU A 99 -9.74 -10.30 -12.61
N GLU A 100 -9.38 -11.38 -11.91
CA GLU A 100 -10.24 -12.05 -10.92
C GLU A 100 -10.69 -11.07 -9.80
N PHE A 101 -9.81 -10.13 -9.49
CA PHE A 101 -10.03 -9.06 -8.52
C PHE A 101 -10.56 -7.75 -9.13
N GLY A 102 -10.98 -7.77 -10.41
CA GLY A 102 -11.60 -6.63 -11.09
C GLY A 102 -10.63 -5.52 -11.51
N VAL A 103 -9.35 -5.85 -11.63
CA VAL A 103 -8.28 -4.92 -12.00
C VAL A 103 -7.83 -5.22 -13.43
N GLU A 104 -8.23 -4.35 -14.35
CA GLU A 104 -7.82 -4.42 -15.76
C GLU A 104 -6.45 -3.78 -15.94
N LEU A 105 -5.40 -4.62 -15.94
CA LEU A 105 -4.02 -4.14 -16.08
C LEU A 105 -3.69 -3.63 -17.48
N GLU A 106 -4.43 -4.02 -18.51
CA GLU A 106 -4.18 -3.57 -19.89
C GLU A 106 -4.29 -2.05 -20.07
N LEU A 107 -4.95 -1.38 -19.11
CA LEU A 107 -5.01 0.07 -19.04
C LEU A 107 -3.68 0.69 -18.62
N ILE A 108 -2.75 -0.09 -18.04
CA ILE A 108 -1.44 0.38 -17.59
C ILE A 108 -0.41 0.29 -18.71
N SER A 109 0.13 1.42 -19.16
CA SER A 109 0.97 1.49 -20.37
C SER A 109 2.27 2.26 -20.17
N GLU A 110 3.38 1.65 -20.57
CA GLU A 110 4.72 2.27 -20.54
C GLU A 110 4.87 3.50 -21.43
N LYS A 111 3.98 3.65 -22.42
CA LYS A 111 4.03 4.77 -23.38
C LYS A 111 3.33 6.03 -22.84
N ARG A 112 2.76 5.97 -21.65
CA ARG A 112 1.99 7.06 -21.02
C ARG A 112 2.80 7.68 -19.88
N ASP A 113 2.33 8.83 -19.41
CA ASP A 113 2.93 9.55 -18.27
C ASP A 113 3.03 8.63 -17.04
N PRO A 114 4.24 8.38 -16.48
CA PRO A 114 4.43 7.51 -15.32
C PRO A 114 3.58 7.89 -14.10
N LEU A 115 3.22 9.18 -13.92
CA LEU A 115 2.36 9.60 -12.82
C LEU A 115 0.90 9.20 -13.05
N LEU A 116 0.43 9.21 -14.29
CA LEU A 116 -0.91 8.73 -14.65
C LEU A 116 -1.00 7.21 -14.51
N GLU A 117 0.09 6.48 -14.77
CA GLU A 117 0.13 5.04 -14.59
C GLU A 117 0.19 4.65 -13.11
N LEU A 118 0.98 5.39 -12.31
CA LEU A 118 1.00 5.22 -10.87
C LEU A 118 -0.36 5.49 -10.22
N SER A 119 -1.13 6.47 -10.72
CA SER A 119 -2.48 6.74 -10.18
C SER A 119 -3.43 5.56 -10.32
N LYS A 120 -3.35 4.82 -11.44
CA LYS A 120 -4.13 3.59 -11.64
C LYS A 120 -3.71 2.48 -10.69
N VAL A 121 -2.41 2.35 -10.42
CA VAL A 121 -1.91 1.38 -9.44
C VAL A 121 -2.32 1.74 -8.02
N LEU A 122 -2.36 3.03 -7.67
CA LEU A 122 -2.88 3.49 -6.38
C LEU A 122 -4.37 3.18 -6.18
N ASP A 123 -5.16 3.08 -7.26
CA ASP A 123 -6.60 2.77 -7.26
C ASP A 123 -6.89 1.26 -7.08
N ILE A 124 -5.90 0.39 -7.30
CA ILE A 124 -6.06 -1.08 -7.22
C ILE A 124 -6.66 -1.56 -5.88
N PRO A 125 -6.19 -1.12 -4.70
CA PRO A 125 -6.78 -1.50 -3.42
C PRO A 125 -8.28 -1.22 -3.33
N GLN A 126 -8.75 -0.07 -3.86
CA GLN A 126 -10.16 0.29 -3.83
C GLN A 126 -10.99 -0.65 -4.72
N ARG A 127 -10.50 -0.96 -5.93
CA ARG A 127 -11.16 -1.92 -6.84
C ARG A 127 -11.25 -3.31 -6.24
N ILE A 128 -10.17 -3.79 -5.64
CA ILE A 128 -10.13 -5.06 -4.91
C ILE A 128 -11.19 -5.07 -3.81
N ALA A 129 -11.26 -3.99 -3.01
CA ALA A 129 -12.19 -3.89 -1.90
C ALA A 129 -13.66 -3.90 -2.35
N GLN A 130 -13.96 -3.22 -3.46
CA GLN A 130 -15.28 -3.20 -4.08
C GLN A 130 -15.65 -4.58 -4.65
N LYS A 131 -14.73 -5.21 -5.40
CA LYS A 131 -14.99 -6.50 -6.07
C LYS A 131 -15.19 -7.65 -5.10
N LYS A 132 -14.41 -7.70 -4.03
CA LYS A 132 -14.48 -8.76 -3.01
C LYS A 132 -15.45 -8.44 -1.87
N ASP A 133 -16.11 -7.29 -1.92
CA ASP A 133 -16.98 -6.76 -0.85
C ASP A 133 -16.34 -6.88 0.55
N ARG A 134 -15.04 -6.55 0.62
CA ARG A 134 -14.23 -6.73 1.82
C ARG A 134 -13.30 -5.53 1.97
N ARG A 135 -13.17 -5.03 3.20
CA ARG A 135 -12.29 -3.90 3.47
C ARG A 135 -10.83 -4.26 3.20
N VAL A 136 -10.09 -3.32 2.62
CA VAL A 136 -8.64 -3.44 2.38
C VAL A 136 -7.90 -2.55 3.38
N LEU A 137 -6.79 -3.04 3.92
CA LEU A 137 -5.82 -2.25 4.68
C LEU A 137 -4.54 -2.12 3.85
N VAL A 138 -4.11 -0.90 3.58
CA VAL A 138 -2.81 -0.62 2.96
C VAL A 138 -1.92 0.11 3.97
N ALA A 139 -0.77 -0.47 4.30
CA ALA A 139 0.25 0.22 5.06
C ALA A 139 1.41 0.65 4.15
N TYR A 140 1.65 1.94 4.09
CA TYR A 140 2.82 2.54 3.48
C TYR A 140 3.85 2.86 4.57
N ASP A 141 4.89 2.04 4.70
CA ASP A 141 6.01 2.28 5.61
C ASP A 141 7.07 3.18 4.96
N GLU A 142 7.81 3.90 5.79
CA GLU A 142 8.78 4.93 5.38
C GLU A 142 8.22 5.98 4.39
N PHE A 143 6.95 6.38 4.59
CA PHE A 143 6.24 7.37 3.76
C PHE A 143 6.94 8.74 3.66
N GLY A 144 7.74 9.09 4.66
CA GLY A 144 8.57 10.29 4.64
C GLY A 144 9.59 10.35 3.50
N GLU A 145 9.93 9.21 2.89
CA GLU A 145 10.84 9.15 1.72
C GLU A 145 10.21 9.83 0.49
N LEU A 146 8.87 9.82 0.36
CA LEU A 146 8.18 10.53 -0.73
C LEU A 146 8.30 12.05 -0.60
N TYR A 147 8.45 12.58 0.62
CA TYR A 147 8.59 14.01 0.88
C TYR A 147 9.98 14.55 0.52
N ARG A 148 11.04 13.75 0.70
CA ARG A 148 12.41 14.16 0.33
C ARG A 148 12.58 14.31 -1.18
N GLU A 149 11.80 13.55 -1.94
CA GLU A 149 12.04 13.32 -3.35
C GLU A 149 11.12 14.14 -4.28
N LYS A 150 9.80 14.29 -4.02
CA LYS A 150 8.88 15.07 -4.90
C LYS A 150 7.52 15.39 -4.25
N ASP A 151 7.20 16.67 -4.04
CA ASP A 151 5.86 17.17 -3.64
C ASP A 151 4.71 16.68 -4.58
N ARG A 152 5.03 16.43 -5.86
CA ARG A 152 4.07 15.89 -6.84
C ARG A 152 3.57 14.48 -6.50
N LEU A 153 4.41 13.62 -5.92
CA LEU A 153 4.01 12.25 -5.56
C LEU A 153 3.04 12.25 -4.38
N VAL A 154 3.31 13.06 -3.35
CA VAL A 154 2.41 13.22 -2.20
C VAL A 154 1.05 13.76 -2.65
N LYS A 155 1.03 14.76 -3.55
CA LYS A 155 -0.20 15.28 -4.17
C LYS A 155 -0.97 14.20 -4.94
N LEU A 156 -0.26 13.35 -5.69
CA LEU A 156 -0.86 12.24 -6.42
C LEU A 156 -1.53 11.25 -5.46
N PHE A 157 -0.80 10.78 -4.44
CA PHE A 157 -1.33 9.89 -3.41
C PHE A 157 -2.60 10.47 -2.78
N ARG A 158 -2.56 11.73 -2.34
CA ARG A 158 -3.73 12.41 -1.77
C ARG A 158 -4.91 12.45 -2.75
N SER A 159 -4.65 12.81 -4.02
CA SER A 159 -5.70 12.96 -5.03
C SER A 159 -6.42 11.64 -5.34
N VAL A 160 -5.76 10.49 -5.19
CA VAL A 160 -6.36 9.17 -5.39
C VAL A 160 -7.04 8.69 -4.10
N ILE A 161 -6.27 8.63 -3.00
CA ILE A 161 -6.69 8.02 -1.74
C ILE A 161 -7.92 8.72 -1.12
N GLN A 162 -8.07 10.04 -1.28
CA GLN A 162 -9.20 10.78 -0.70
C GLN A 162 -10.58 10.32 -1.22
N HIS A 163 -10.61 9.60 -2.35
CA HIS A 163 -11.85 9.08 -2.95
C HIS A 163 -12.13 7.63 -2.55
N HIS A 164 -11.28 7.01 -1.75
CA HIS A 164 -11.43 5.62 -1.34
C HIS A 164 -12.22 5.53 -0.03
N ASP A 165 -13.30 4.76 -0.04
CA ASP A 165 -14.22 4.57 1.09
C ASP A 165 -14.17 3.14 1.68
N ARG A 166 -13.56 2.19 0.94
CA ARG A 166 -13.43 0.78 1.31
C ARG A 166 -11.99 0.38 1.64
N VAL A 167 -11.09 1.36 1.72
CA VAL A 167 -9.68 1.15 2.06
C VAL A 167 -9.32 1.98 3.27
N SER A 168 -8.70 1.35 4.26
CA SER A 168 -8.05 2.01 5.38
C SER A 168 -6.55 2.08 5.16
N TYR A 169 -5.94 3.17 5.58
CA TYR A 169 -4.51 3.43 5.36
C TYR A 169 -3.74 3.55 6.66
N ILE A 170 -2.51 3.06 6.64
CA ILE A 170 -1.50 3.41 7.63
C ILE A 170 -0.33 4.06 6.91
N PHE A 171 -0.07 5.32 7.21
CA PHE A 171 1.11 6.04 6.73
C PHE A 171 2.14 6.07 7.86
N ALA A 172 3.23 5.33 7.73
CA ALA A 172 4.26 5.24 8.76
C ALA A 172 5.57 5.90 8.31
N GLY A 173 6.28 6.49 9.24
CA GLY A 173 7.57 7.16 8.96
C GLY A 173 8.20 7.71 10.24
N SER A 174 9.47 8.10 10.17
CA SER A 174 10.16 8.72 11.31
C SER A 174 9.71 10.16 11.56
N GLN A 175 9.83 10.65 12.81
CA GLN A 175 9.58 12.06 13.12
C GLN A 175 10.37 12.99 12.19
N GLU A 176 11.66 12.70 11.98
CA GLU A 176 12.56 13.47 11.11
C GLU A 176 12.15 13.51 9.62
N SER A 177 11.26 12.62 9.18
CA SER A 177 10.87 12.50 7.77
C SER A 177 9.40 12.83 7.50
N LEU A 178 8.57 12.89 8.54
CA LEU A 178 7.13 13.21 8.44
C LEU A 178 6.75 14.55 9.09
N MET A 179 7.65 15.17 9.87
CA MET A 179 7.52 16.52 10.42
C MET A 179 8.52 17.45 9.72
#